data_AF-A0A373PZB2-F1
#
_entry.id   AF-A0A373PZB2-F1
#
_cell.length_a   1.000
_cell.length_b   1.000
_cell.length_c   1.000
_cell.angle_alpha   90.00
_cell.angle_beta   90.00
_cell.angle_gamma   90.00
#
_symmetry.space_group_name_H-M   'P 1'
#
loop_
_entity.id
_entity.type
_entity.pdbx_description
1 polymer ?
#
loop_
_entity_poly.entity_id
_entity_poly.type
_entity_poly.pdbx_seq_one_letter_code
_entity_poly.pdbx_strand_id
1 'polypeptide(L)' 'MIFTIYVETNEATRKLRMEERGDSEEKIEERIKNDKEVFADVDYQHWDCTIRNSRHSDLSVIAMKLNDVIKIFESKEE' A
#
# COMPACT_ATOMS: atom_id res chain seq x y z
N MET A 1 14.49 -11.22 -10.56
CA MET A 1 14.21 -9.78 -10.58
C MET A 1 13.36 -9.46 -9.37
N ILE A 2 13.64 -8.38 -8.64
CA ILE A 2 12.78 -7.91 -7.54
C ILE A 2 11.95 -6.76 -8.11
N PHE A 3 10.63 -6.78 -7.88
CA PHE A 3 9.73 -5.69 -8.24
C PHE A 3 9.14 -5.11 -6.96
N THR A 4 9.23 -3.80 -6.82
CA THR A 4 8.81 -3.07 -5.64
C THR A 4 7.52 -2.31 -5.93
N ILE A 5 6.49 -2.56 -5.11
CA ILE A 5 5.20 -1.90 -5.22
C ILE A 5 4.94 -1.15 -3.93
N TYR A 6 4.81 0.17 -4.02
CA TYR A 6 4.35 0.99 -2.92
C TYR A 6 2.84 1.20 -2.99
N VAL A 7 2.13 0.84 -1.92
CA VAL A 7 0.68 1.04 -1.80
C VAL A 7 0.40 2.22 -0.86
N GLU A 8 0.10 3.37 -1.44
CA GLU A 8 -0.20 4.60 -0.71
C GLU A 8 -1.64 4.56 -0.19
N THR A 9 -1.83 4.77 1.11
CA THR A 9 -3.15 4.93 1.74
C THR A 9 -3.12 6.07 2.75
N ASN A 10 -4.09 6.98 2.68
CA ASN A 10 -4.16 8.08 3.65
C ASN A 10 -4.36 7.57 5.10
N GLU A 11 -3.95 8.37 6.09
CA GLU A 11 -3.99 7.98 7.51
C GLU A 11 -5.41 7.65 7.99
N ALA A 12 -6.42 8.46 7.60
CA ALA A 12 -7.80 8.26 8.02
C ALA A 12 -8.37 6.90 7.56
N THR A 13 -8.13 6.54 6.30
CA THR A 13 -8.53 5.24 5.73
C THR A 13 -7.74 4.09 6.37
N ARG A 14 -6.46 4.29 6.72
CA ARG A 14 -5.69 3.28 7.47
C ARG A 14 -6.27 3.03 8.86
N LYS A 15 -6.61 4.08 9.60
CA LYS A 15 -7.25 4.00 10.93
C LYS A 15 -8.59 3.26 10.84
N LEU A 16 -9.48 3.70 9.96
CA LEU A 16 -10.78 3.04 9.73
C LEU A 16 -10.62 1.54 9.45
N ARG A 17 -9.69 1.15 8.57
CA ARG A 17 -9.42 -0.27 8.25
C ARG A 17 -8.83 -1.06 9.43
N MET A 18 -8.11 -0.41 10.34
CA MET A 18 -7.61 -1.08 11.56
C MET A 18 -8.73 -1.24 12.59
N GLU A 19 -9.57 -0.23 12.76
CA GLU A 19 -10.77 -0.27 13.63
C GLU A 19 -11.71 -1.40 13.19
N GLU A 20 -12.03 -1.50 11.89
CA GLU A 20 -12.89 -2.56 11.36
C GLU A 20 -12.29 -3.97 11.48
N ARG A 21 -10.96 -4.08 11.56
CA ARG A 21 -10.28 -5.35 11.85
C ARG A 21 -10.35 -5.74 13.33
N GLY A 22 -10.76 -4.83 14.21
CA GLY A 22 -10.81 -5.02 15.65
C GLY A 22 -9.47 -4.73 16.36
N ASP A 23 -8.58 -3.95 15.74
CA ASP A 23 -7.37 -3.48 16.42
C ASP A 23 -7.76 -2.51 17.57
N SER A 24 -7.04 -2.59 18.70
CA SER A 24 -7.25 -1.65 19.81
C SER A 24 -6.69 -0.27 19.47
N GLU A 25 -7.30 0.78 20.02
CA GLU A 25 -6.88 2.18 19.80
C GLU A 25 -5.37 2.38 20.05
N GLU A 26 -4.84 1.84 21.15
CA GLU A 26 -3.40 1.88 21.47
C GLU A 26 -2.52 1.28 20.36
N LYS A 27 -2.92 0.13 19.79
CA LYS A 27 -2.19 -0.51 18.70
C LYS A 27 -2.30 0.27 17.39
N ILE A 28 -3.43 0.92 17.15
CA ILE A 28 -3.64 1.77 15.98
C ILE A 28 -2.70 2.98 16.06
N GLU A 29 -2.65 3.64 17.20
CA GLU A 29 -1.77 4.79 17.42
C GLU A 29 -0.29 4.43 17.28
N GLU A 30 0.13 3.31 17.89
CA GLU A 30 1.50 2.80 17.78
C GLU A 30 1.86 2.53 16.31
N ARG A 31 0.98 1.87 15.55
CA ARG A 31 1.20 1.61 14.13
C ARG A 31 1.28 2.88 13.29
N ILE A 32 0.38 3.85 13.52
CA ILE A 32 0.41 5.12 12.79
C ILE A 32 1.70 5.89 13.07
N LYS A 33 2.19 5.87 14.31
CA LYS A 33 3.47 6.47 14.67
C LYS A 33 4.64 5.77 13.96
N ASN A 34 4.68 4.45 14.02
CA ASN A 34 5.74 3.66 13.36
C ASN A 34 5.72 3.86 11.84
N ASP A 35 4.54 3.89 11.22
CA ASP A 35 4.39 4.14 9.78
C ASP A 35 4.95 5.51 9.38
N LYS A 36 4.78 6.55 10.21
CA LYS A 36 5.34 7.88 9.91
C LYS A 36 6.86 7.87 9.86
N GLU A 37 7.49 7.08 10.71
CA GLU A 37 8.94 6.92 10.73
C GLU A 37 9.42 6.08 9.53
N VAL A 38 8.75 4.95 9.25
CA VAL A 38 9.11 4.04 8.14
C VAL A 38 8.93 4.68 6.77
N PHE A 39 7.87 5.48 6.60
CA PHE A 39 7.53 6.11 5.30
C PHE A 39 7.94 7.58 5.21
N ALA A 40 8.79 8.08 6.11
CA ALA A 40 9.26 9.47 6.10
C ALA A 40 9.93 9.86 4.78
N ASP A 41 10.70 8.93 4.19
CA ASP A 41 11.45 9.15 2.96
C ASP A 41 10.85 8.44 1.75
N VAL A 42 9.55 8.11 1.79
CA VAL A 42 8.91 7.30 0.74
C VAL A 42 8.99 7.93 -0.65
N ASP A 43 8.95 9.27 -0.71
CA ASP A 43 9.05 10.04 -1.96
C ASP A 43 10.50 10.08 -2.50
N TYR A 44 11.49 9.75 -1.68
CA TYR A 44 12.91 9.69 -2.06
C TYR A 44 13.39 8.27 -2.38
N GLN A 45 12.54 7.26 -2.17
CA GLN A 45 12.82 5.87 -2.51
C GLN A 45 12.43 5.54 -3.96
N HIS A 46 13.12 4.58 -4.56
CA HIS A 46 12.77 4.07 -5.88
C HIS A 46 11.73 2.97 -5.76
N TRP A 47 10.61 3.14 -6.46
CA TRP A 47 9.52 2.17 -6.56
C TRP A 47 9.26 1.85 -8.03
N ASP A 48 9.16 0.58 -8.38
CA ASP A 48 8.80 0.18 -9.74
C ASP A 48 7.32 0.49 -10.05
N CYS A 49 6.47 0.51 -9.02
CA CYS A 49 5.06 0.89 -9.13
C CYS A 49 4.54 1.54 -7.85
N THR A 50 3.77 2.62 -7.99
CA THR A 50 3.01 3.23 -6.89
C THR A 50 1.51 3.12 -7.15
N ILE A 51 0.77 2.59 -6.19
CA ILE A 51 -0.68 2.40 -6.26
C ILE A 51 -1.35 3.17 -5.13
N ARG A 52 -2.30 4.05 -5.47
CA ARG A 52 -3.12 4.76 -4.49
C ARG A 52 -4.36 3.96 -4.12
N ASN A 53 -4.47 3.57 -2.86
CA ASN A 53 -5.58 2.83 -2.27
C ASN A 53 -6.38 3.69 -1.28
N SER A 54 -6.74 4.91 -1.71
CA SER A 54 -7.39 5.90 -0.86
C SER A 54 -8.87 5.63 -0.61
N ARG A 55 -9.50 4.77 -1.42
CA ARG A 55 -10.92 4.43 -1.29
C ARG A 55 -11.06 3.17 -0.47
N HIS A 56 -11.70 3.27 0.69
CA HIS A 56 -11.87 2.15 1.60
C HIS A 56 -12.53 0.94 0.91
N SER A 57 -13.62 1.18 0.19
CA SER A 57 -14.49 0.15 -0.43
C SER A 57 -14.13 -0.25 -1.85
N ASP A 58 -13.08 0.31 -2.44
CA ASP A 58 -12.75 0.11 -3.86
C ASP A 58 -11.33 -0.44 -4.02
N LEU A 59 -11.25 -1.73 -4.35
CA LEU A 59 -10.00 -2.44 -4.61
C LEU A 59 -9.71 -2.61 -6.10
N SER A 60 -10.59 -2.11 -6.99
CA SER A 60 -10.49 -2.34 -8.43
C SER A 60 -9.17 -1.82 -9.01
N VAL A 61 -8.76 -0.62 -8.57
CA VAL A 61 -7.51 0.03 -9.00
C VAL A 61 -6.29 -0.81 -8.63
N ILE A 62 -6.27 -1.38 -7.41
CA ILE A 62 -5.17 -2.25 -6.97
C ILE A 62 -5.14 -3.52 -7.81
N ALA A 63 -6.29 -4.18 -7.97
CA ALA A 63 -6.39 -5.42 -8.73
C ALA A 63 -5.93 -5.25 -10.19
N MET A 64 -6.35 -4.15 -10.84
CA MET A 64 -5.93 -3.84 -12.20
C MET A 64 -4.42 -3.60 -12.29
N LYS A 65 -3.86 -2.78 -11.40
CA LYS A 65 -2.42 -2.47 -11.41
C LYS A 65 -1.54 -3.68 -11.11
N LEU A 66 -1.96 -4.54 -10.17
CA LEU A 66 -1.26 -5.79 -9.90
C LEU A 66 -1.30 -6.73 -11.12
N ASN A 67 -2.44 -6.83 -11.81
CA ASN A 67 -2.56 -7.64 -13.01
C ASN A 67 -1.66 -7.14 -14.15
N ASP A 68 -1.57 -5.81 -14.34
CA ASP A 68 -0.66 -5.21 -15.31
C ASP A 68 0.81 -5.55 -14.99
N VAL A 69 1.20 -5.48 -13.72
CA VAL A 69 2.55 -5.85 -13.28
C VAL A 69 2.83 -7.32 -13.56
N ILE A 70 1.93 -8.24 -13.19
CA ILE A 70 2.10 -9.68 -13.41
C ILE A 70 2.31 -9.98 -14.90
N LYS A 71 1.51 -9.39 -15.80
CA LYS A 71 1.65 -9.57 -17.24
C LYS A 71 3.00 -9.06 -17.80
N ILE A 72 3.52 -7.97 -17.26
CA ILE A 72 4.85 -7.47 -17.62
C ILE A 72 5.94 -8.47 -17.22
N PHE A 73 5.74 -9.23 -16.15
CA PHE A 73 6.67 -10.28 -15.75
C PHE A 73 6.55 -11.52 -16.63
N GLU A 74 5.33 -12.00 -16.85
CA GLU A 74 5.08 -13.19 -17.69
C GLU A 74 5.65 -13.00 -19.11
N SER A 75 5.49 -11.81 -19.70
CA SER A 75 6.01 -11.50 -21.04
C SER A 75 7.54 -11.34 -21.13
N LYS A 76 8.27 -11.33 -20.01
CA LYS A 76 9.73 -11.28 -19.97
C LYS A 76 10.38 -12.63 -19.71
N GLU A 77 9.58 -13.66 -19.41
CA GLU A 77 10.04 -15.04 -19.25
C GLU A 77 9.92 -15.88 -20.55
N GLU A 78 9.34 -15.32 -21.62
CA GLU A 78 9.36 -15.83 -23.01
C GLU A 78 10.56 -15.29 -23.82
#